data_AF-A0A525D5L5-F1
#
_entry.id   AF-A0A525D5L5-F1
#
_cell.length_a   1.000
_cell.length_b   1.000
_cell.length_c   1.000
_cell.angle_alpha   90.00
_cell.angle_beta   90.00
_cell.angle_gamma   90.00
#
_symmetry.space_group_name_H-M   'P 1'
#
loop_
_entity.id
_entity.type
_entity.pdbx_description
1 polymer ?
#
loop_
_entity_poly.entity_id
_entity_poly.type
_entity_poly.pdbx_seq_one_letter_code
_entity_poly.pdbx_strand_id
1 'polypeptide(L)'
;MNIKERRAFMHPLIKYGNIKTIIPLTGLVALMILFTFCLPEPLSAKPVISDDNIENAVEDEYLFDQAVPLFRITVTCVDGILTLDGTVDNLLAKERALKIAETVKGIRSVINQIQVSSISKKSDEQLRREISQALIINPATESYEINISVSDNHVSLRGRVDSLREKNLAETVVKGVSGVKSVNNNIGLSMVASERSDDDIFSDISQGLKWNALVDHELIKVAVEDGTAHLTGVVGSAAEKKQAVITAWVSGVRRVDTSGLETRYWARDPMLRKTKYELKSNEEIKTAVESALEKDPKITATDLSVFVSNGIVTLKGQVDSLKSCRVAVQDTRNTVGVAIVKNHLKVKPLPVFVNDTELEQIIENAFKRDTYVEDYEITVDVNNGVADLYGSVDTYFEKARAEDVASIIQGIYAVDNNIQIQKGWIPYFYNPFVDETNVRDYGWYAFKGLDKQKQDWKILRSIKQELWWSPFVDEDQVNVEVDDGRATLTGQVDSMMEYDAATENALEGGAVSVDNDLVVSNLTHPKKN
;
A
#
# COMPACT_ATOMS: atom_id res chain seq x y z
N MET A 1 -26.79 -47.83 41.18
CA MET A 1 -27.27 -48.68 42.29
C MET A 1 -27.67 -50.03 41.70
N ASN A 2 -27.14 -51.15 42.23
CA ASN A 2 -27.40 -52.59 41.93
C ASN A 2 -28.05 -53.01 40.58
N ILE A 3 -27.35 -53.79 39.73
CA ILE A 3 -27.10 -55.25 39.82
C ILE A 3 -28.38 -56.13 39.73
N LYS A 4 -28.45 -56.90 38.63
CA LYS A 4 -29.06 -58.24 38.42
C LYS A 4 -28.53 -58.69 37.04
N GLU A 5 -27.58 -59.60 36.88
CA GLU A 5 -27.42 -60.97 37.39
C GLU A 5 -28.55 -61.92 36.93
N ARG A 6 -28.30 -62.73 35.87
CA ARG A 6 -28.12 -64.21 35.93
C ARG A 6 -28.26 -64.92 34.57
N ARG A 7 -27.30 -65.83 34.33
CA ARG A 7 -27.40 -67.25 33.87
C ARG A 7 -28.40 -67.65 32.77
N ALA A 8 -28.21 -68.73 32.01
CA ALA A 8 -27.08 -69.58 31.58
C ALA A 8 -27.72 -70.77 30.84
N PHE A 9 -27.12 -71.31 29.77
CA PHE A 9 -27.43 -72.68 29.33
C PHE A 9 -26.19 -73.40 28.78
N MET A 10 -26.19 -74.72 28.92
CA MET A 10 -25.02 -75.62 28.88
C MET A 10 -24.82 -76.33 27.52
N HIS A 11 -23.55 -76.65 27.19
CA HIS A 11 -22.94 -77.91 26.68
C HIS A 11 -23.79 -78.98 25.92
N PRO A 12 -23.20 -79.92 25.11
CA PRO A 12 -21.87 -80.58 25.26
C PRO A 12 -20.98 -80.69 23.98
N LEU A 13 -19.64 -80.66 24.06
CA LEU A 13 -18.67 -81.79 24.20
C LEU A 13 -18.67 -82.90 23.12
N ILE A 14 -17.58 -82.98 22.33
CA ILE A 14 -16.95 -84.22 21.83
C ILE A 14 -15.42 -84.14 22.05
N LYS A 15 -14.74 -85.30 22.05
CA LYS A 15 -13.49 -85.59 22.79
C LYS A 15 -12.20 -85.68 21.96
N TYR A 16 -11.09 -85.26 22.61
CA TYR A 16 -9.71 -85.81 22.60
C TYR A 16 -9.01 -86.26 21.29
N GLY A 17 -7.87 -85.63 21.04
CA GLY A 17 -6.67 -86.19 20.39
C GLY A 17 -5.45 -85.41 20.89
N ASN A 18 -4.36 -86.07 21.29
CA ASN A 18 -3.33 -85.44 22.13
C ASN A 18 -1.89 -85.90 21.77
N ILE A 19 -0.90 -85.02 22.05
CA ILE A 19 0.55 -85.27 22.26
C ILE A 19 1.57 -85.02 21.09
N LYS A 20 2.62 -84.22 21.44
CA LYS A 20 3.98 -84.02 20.86
C LYS A 20 4.14 -83.06 19.64
N THR A 21 4.50 -81.77 19.82
CA THR A 21 5.86 -81.15 20.03
C THR A 21 6.71 -81.02 18.74
N ILE A 22 7.45 -79.96 18.41
CA ILE A 22 7.83 -78.63 19.00
C ILE A 22 8.28 -77.73 17.80
N ILE A 23 7.97 -76.42 17.68
CA ILE A 23 8.78 -75.17 17.91
C ILE A 23 7.84 -73.98 17.54
N PRO A 24 7.85 -72.81 18.23
CA PRO A 24 7.06 -71.65 17.82
C PRO A 24 7.75 -70.80 16.73
N LEU A 25 7.00 -70.37 15.71
CA LEU A 25 7.38 -69.25 14.85
C LEU A 25 6.37 -68.11 15.03
N THR A 26 6.69 -67.18 15.92
CA THR A 26 5.87 -66.00 16.20
C THR A 26 6.09 -64.91 15.15
N GLY A 27 5.00 -64.46 14.53
CA GLY A 27 4.87 -63.11 13.98
C GLY A 27 5.17 -62.92 12.50
N LEU A 28 4.13 -62.85 11.67
CA LEU A 28 4.05 -61.87 10.56
C LEU A 28 2.62 -61.66 10.00
N VAL A 29 1.66 -61.15 10.80
CA VAL A 29 0.38 -60.62 10.26
C VAL A 29 -0.08 -59.40 11.06
N ALA A 30 0.50 -58.21 10.78
CA ALA A 30 -0.06 -56.90 11.15
C ALA A 30 0.77 -55.72 10.57
N LEU A 31 0.89 -55.60 9.25
CA LEU A 31 1.26 -54.31 8.63
C LEU A 31 0.70 -54.18 7.21
N MET A 32 -0.60 -53.92 7.13
CA MET A 32 -1.28 -53.48 5.90
C MET A 32 -2.03 -52.19 6.22
N ILE A 33 -1.27 -51.15 6.57
CA ILE A 33 -1.76 -49.80 6.81
C ILE A 33 -1.08 -48.90 5.78
N LEU A 34 -1.91 -48.13 5.08
CA LEU A 34 -1.63 -47.13 4.05
C LEU A 34 -0.13 -46.76 3.88
N PHE A 35 0.50 -47.36 2.86
CA PHE A 35 1.41 -46.57 2.03
C PHE A 35 0.53 -45.71 1.12
N THR A 36 0.10 -44.56 1.65
CA THR A 36 -0.35 -43.47 0.79
C THR A 36 0.84 -43.12 -0.10
N PHE A 37 0.73 -43.42 -1.39
CA PHE A 37 1.65 -42.87 -2.37
C PHE A 37 1.50 -41.36 -2.33
N CYS A 38 2.38 -40.68 -1.59
CA CYS A 38 2.66 -39.28 -1.80
C CYS A 38 3.39 -39.19 -3.14
N LEU A 39 2.61 -39.25 -4.23
CA LEU A 39 3.07 -38.73 -5.50
C LEU A 39 3.32 -37.24 -5.26
N PRO A 40 4.54 -36.72 -5.48
CA PRO A 40 4.72 -35.29 -5.50
C PRO A 40 3.88 -34.77 -6.67
N GLU A 41 2.77 -34.13 -6.36
CA GLU A 41 2.04 -33.37 -7.36
C GLU A 41 2.99 -32.32 -7.95
N PRO A 42 2.95 -32.07 -9.26
CA PRO A 42 3.83 -31.06 -9.86
C PRO A 42 3.61 -29.74 -9.13
N LEU A 43 4.70 -29.08 -8.72
CA LEU A 43 4.62 -27.67 -8.31
C LEU A 43 3.82 -26.95 -9.39
N SER A 44 2.78 -26.22 -8.99
CA SER A 44 1.97 -25.43 -9.90
C SER A 44 2.91 -24.61 -10.78
N ALA A 45 2.87 -24.85 -12.09
CA ALA A 45 3.68 -24.09 -13.03
C ALA A 45 3.41 -22.60 -12.83
N LYS A 46 4.46 -21.77 -12.91
CA LYS A 46 4.32 -20.31 -12.83
C LYS A 46 3.23 -19.86 -13.82
N PRO A 47 2.26 -19.02 -13.41
CA PRO A 47 1.20 -18.56 -14.30
C PRO A 47 1.78 -17.96 -15.60
N VAL A 48 1.19 -18.31 -16.74
CA VAL A 48 1.60 -17.74 -18.02
C VAL A 48 1.13 -16.28 -18.04
N ILE A 49 2.03 -15.35 -18.36
CA ILE A 49 1.66 -13.96 -18.64
C ILE A 49 0.98 -13.92 -20.01
N SER A 50 -0.34 -14.01 -19.98
CA SER A 50 -1.26 -13.79 -21.10
C SER A 50 -2.28 -12.75 -20.69
N ASP A 51 -2.86 -12.05 -21.68
CA ASP A 51 -3.80 -10.96 -21.44
C ASP A 51 -4.97 -11.40 -20.53
N ASP A 52 -5.62 -12.53 -20.81
CA ASP A 52 -6.67 -13.12 -19.95
C ASP A 52 -6.22 -13.29 -18.48
N ASN A 53 -4.97 -13.69 -18.23
CA ASN A 53 -4.47 -13.91 -16.87
C ASN A 53 -4.11 -12.59 -16.18
N ILE A 54 -3.70 -11.56 -16.94
CA ILE A 54 -3.53 -10.20 -16.44
C ILE A 54 -4.89 -9.60 -16.05
N GLU A 55 -5.93 -9.79 -16.86
CA GLU A 55 -7.29 -9.35 -16.55
C GLU A 55 -7.77 -9.94 -15.21
N ASN A 56 -7.71 -11.27 -15.07
CA ASN A 56 -8.10 -11.95 -13.82
C ASN A 56 -7.29 -11.45 -12.60
N ALA A 57 -5.97 -11.23 -12.75
CA ALA A 57 -5.14 -10.74 -11.65
C ALA A 57 -5.49 -9.31 -11.22
N VAL A 58 -5.88 -8.42 -12.15
CA VAL A 58 -6.39 -7.08 -11.80
C VAL A 58 -7.78 -7.14 -11.15
N GLU A 59 -8.66 -8.05 -11.59
CA GLU A 59 -9.96 -8.27 -10.95
C GLU A 59 -9.82 -8.84 -9.53
N ASP A 60 -8.86 -9.74 -9.30
CA ASP A 60 -8.51 -10.27 -7.97
C ASP A 60 -8.02 -9.14 -7.04
N GLU A 61 -7.14 -8.24 -7.51
CA GLU A 61 -6.67 -7.08 -6.72
C GLU A 61 -7.82 -6.11 -6.38
N TYR A 62 -8.70 -5.82 -7.34
CA TYR A 62 -9.90 -5.00 -7.11
C TYR A 62 -10.93 -5.65 -6.17
N LEU A 63 -10.94 -6.97 -6.00
CA LEU A 63 -11.83 -7.65 -5.06
C LEU A 63 -11.49 -7.34 -3.59
N PHE A 64 -10.22 -7.07 -3.30
CA PHE A 64 -9.74 -6.72 -1.96
C PHE A 64 -9.73 -5.22 -1.69
N ASP A 65 -9.82 -4.37 -2.72
CA ASP A 65 -9.79 -2.93 -2.55
C ASP A 65 -11.16 -2.31 -2.20
N GLN A 66 -11.28 -1.84 -0.96
CA GLN A 66 -12.53 -1.32 -0.40
C GLN A 66 -12.95 0.05 -0.99
N ALA A 67 -12.08 0.73 -1.75
CA ALA A 67 -12.36 2.01 -2.40
C ALA A 67 -12.70 1.89 -3.90
N VAL A 68 -12.45 0.74 -4.53
CA VAL A 68 -12.69 0.53 -5.96
C VAL A 68 -13.94 -0.33 -6.18
N PRO A 69 -15.02 0.19 -6.78
CA PRO A 69 -16.25 -0.56 -6.97
C PRO A 69 -16.13 -1.53 -8.16
N LEU A 70 -15.51 -2.70 -7.94
CA LEU A 70 -15.26 -3.75 -8.96
C LEU A 70 -16.44 -3.96 -9.92
N PHE A 71 -17.67 -4.12 -9.42
CA PHE A 71 -18.88 -4.34 -10.23
C PHE A 71 -19.26 -3.21 -11.22
N ARG A 72 -18.56 -2.07 -11.18
CA ARG A 72 -18.77 -0.92 -12.08
C ARG A 72 -17.59 -0.67 -13.01
N ILE A 73 -16.53 -1.47 -12.94
CA ILE A 73 -15.32 -1.34 -13.76
C ILE A 73 -15.17 -2.62 -14.59
N THR A 74 -14.91 -2.45 -15.88
CA THR A 74 -14.58 -3.55 -16.79
C THR A 74 -13.09 -3.46 -17.11
N VAL A 75 -12.39 -4.58 -16.94
CA VAL A 75 -10.98 -4.72 -17.29
C VAL A 75 -10.88 -5.44 -18.64
N THR A 76 -10.00 -4.96 -19.52
CA THR A 76 -9.63 -5.66 -20.75
C THR A 76 -8.14 -5.48 -21.01
N CYS A 77 -7.45 -6.47 -21.57
CA CYS A 77 -6.02 -6.42 -21.86
C CYS A 77 -5.72 -6.87 -23.29
N VAL A 78 -4.80 -6.18 -23.96
CA VAL A 78 -4.28 -6.58 -25.28
C VAL A 78 -2.78 -6.27 -25.34
N ASP A 79 -1.95 -7.29 -25.58
CA ASP A 79 -0.49 -7.20 -25.61
C ASP A 79 0.12 -6.55 -24.34
N GLY A 80 -0.48 -6.79 -23.17
CA GLY A 80 -0.14 -6.17 -21.89
C GLY A 80 -0.53 -4.69 -21.76
N ILE A 81 -1.35 -4.15 -22.67
CA ILE A 81 -1.96 -2.82 -22.54
C ILE A 81 -3.35 -3.01 -21.94
N LEU A 82 -3.50 -2.62 -20.67
CA LEU A 82 -4.78 -2.69 -19.97
C LEU A 82 -5.66 -1.52 -20.37
N THR A 83 -6.95 -1.74 -20.59
CA THR A 83 -7.98 -0.71 -20.68
C THR A 83 -8.97 -0.90 -19.55
N LEU A 84 -9.14 0.16 -18.75
CA LEU A 84 -10.13 0.24 -17.68
C LEU A 84 -11.30 1.08 -18.17
N ASP A 85 -12.48 0.47 -18.32
CA ASP A 85 -13.73 1.17 -18.61
C ASP A 85 -14.71 1.10 -17.43
N GLY A 86 -15.77 1.90 -17.43
CA GLY A 86 -16.81 1.85 -16.40
C GLY A 86 -17.04 3.18 -15.67
N THR A 87 -17.55 3.13 -14.45
CA THR A 87 -17.93 4.34 -13.68
C THR A 87 -17.54 4.31 -12.21
N VAL A 88 -17.12 5.47 -11.70
CA VAL A 88 -16.86 5.73 -10.27
C VAL A 88 -17.49 7.05 -9.83
N ASP A 89 -17.62 7.27 -8.52
CA ASP A 89 -18.32 8.44 -7.98
C ASP A 89 -17.45 9.72 -7.87
N ASN A 90 -16.12 9.62 -7.93
CA ASN A 90 -15.16 10.74 -7.81
C ASN A 90 -13.81 10.44 -8.52
N LEU A 91 -12.87 11.40 -8.54
CA LEU A 91 -11.57 11.23 -9.23
C LEU A 91 -10.54 10.43 -8.42
N LEU A 92 -10.55 10.47 -7.09
CA LEU A 92 -9.63 9.67 -6.28
C LEU A 92 -9.87 8.16 -6.48
N ALA A 93 -11.13 7.73 -6.66
CA ALA A 93 -11.46 6.35 -6.99
C ALA A 93 -10.94 5.96 -8.38
N LYS A 94 -11.07 6.86 -9.37
CA LYS A 94 -10.50 6.68 -10.72
C LYS A 94 -8.97 6.57 -10.69
N GLU A 95 -8.30 7.36 -9.84
CA GLU A 95 -6.85 7.35 -9.67
C GLU A 95 -6.37 6.11 -8.90
N ARG A 96 -7.11 5.65 -7.88
CA ARG A 96 -6.79 4.44 -7.12
C ARG A 96 -6.92 3.17 -7.97
N ALA A 97 -8.02 3.03 -8.73
CA ALA A 97 -8.20 1.92 -9.67
C ALA A 97 -7.04 1.81 -10.68
N LEU A 98 -6.56 2.96 -11.18
CA LEU A 98 -5.37 3.02 -12.04
C LEU A 98 -4.10 2.56 -11.31
N LYS A 99 -3.84 3.06 -10.08
CA LYS A 99 -2.63 2.68 -9.32
C LYS A 99 -2.56 1.17 -9.05
N ILE A 100 -3.68 0.54 -8.69
CA ILE A 100 -3.78 -0.90 -8.45
C ILE A 100 -3.57 -1.68 -9.75
N ALA A 101 -4.22 -1.27 -10.85
CA ALA A 101 -3.95 -1.88 -12.15
C ALA A 101 -2.48 -1.75 -12.57
N GLU A 102 -1.78 -0.69 -12.19
CA GLU A 102 -0.37 -0.51 -12.52
C GLU A 102 0.59 -1.43 -11.73
N THR A 103 0.15 -2.08 -10.64
CA THR A 103 1.00 -3.01 -9.86
C THR A 103 1.14 -4.38 -10.51
N VAL A 104 0.09 -4.95 -11.10
CA VAL A 104 0.10 -6.34 -11.61
C VAL A 104 1.20 -6.61 -12.65
N LYS A 105 2.01 -7.64 -12.40
CA LYS A 105 3.13 -8.10 -13.27
C LYS A 105 2.62 -8.40 -14.69
N GLY A 106 3.34 -7.90 -15.70
CA GLY A 106 2.98 -8.07 -17.11
C GLY A 106 2.34 -6.83 -17.75
N ILE A 107 1.72 -5.94 -16.97
CA ILE A 107 1.14 -4.71 -17.50
C ILE A 107 2.22 -3.72 -17.94
N ARG A 108 2.09 -3.26 -19.18
CA ARG A 108 3.02 -2.34 -19.84
C ARG A 108 2.54 -0.90 -19.79
N SER A 109 1.24 -0.70 -19.88
CA SER A 109 0.55 0.60 -19.85
C SER A 109 -0.92 0.39 -19.51
N VAL A 110 -1.56 1.40 -18.90
CA VAL A 110 -2.99 1.40 -18.60
C VAL A 110 -3.68 2.58 -19.28
N ILE A 111 -4.73 2.30 -20.05
CA ILE A 111 -5.63 3.29 -20.67
C ILE A 111 -6.85 3.43 -19.77
N ASN A 112 -6.87 4.46 -18.93
CA ASN A 112 -7.95 4.68 -17.96
C ASN A 112 -9.12 5.48 -18.57
N GLN A 113 -10.10 4.74 -19.11
CA GLN A 113 -11.34 5.26 -19.71
C GLN A 113 -12.50 5.38 -18.70
N ILE A 114 -12.32 4.95 -17.44
CA ILE A 114 -13.32 5.07 -16.36
C ILE A 114 -13.89 6.50 -16.31
N GLN A 115 -15.21 6.63 -16.29
CA GLN A 115 -15.91 7.92 -16.21
C GLN A 115 -16.30 8.24 -14.76
N VAL A 116 -16.22 9.52 -14.38
CA VAL A 116 -16.82 9.95 -13.11
C VAL A 116 -18.31 10.24 -13.33
N SER A 117 -19.15 9.45 -12.67
CA SER A 117 -20.60 9.53 -12.76
C SER A 117 -21.24 9.27 -11.40
N SER A 118 -21.42 10.33 -10.61
CA SER A 118 -22.21 10.26 -9.37
C SER A 118 -23.63 9.82 -9.66
N ILE A 119 -24.18 8.94 -8.81
CA ILE A 119 -25.60 8.52 -8.83
C ILE A 119 -26.54 9.75 -8.79
N SER A 120 -26.11 10.83 -8.12
CA SER A 120 -26.82 12.12 -8.10
C SER A 120 -26.29 13.06 -9.18
N LYS A 121 -27.12 13.44 -10.16
CA LYS A 121 -26.74 14.44 -11.17
C LYS A 121 -26.74 15.85 -10.58
N LYS A 122 -25.62 16.24 -9.99
CA LYS A 122 -25.37 17.60 -9.48
C LYS A 122 -25.29 18.61 -10.63
N SER A 123 -25.71 19.85 -10.37
CA SER A 123 -25.47 20.98 -11.29
C SER A 123 -24.10 21.62 -11.05
N ASP A 124 -23.52 22.29 -12.04
CA ASP A 124 -22.24 23.01 -11.89
C ASP A 124 -22.24 23.97 -10.70
N GLU A 125 -23.35 24.68 -10.47
CA GLU A 125 -23.49 25.61 -9.35
C GLU A 125 -23.65 24.90 -7.99
N GLN A 126 -24.28 23.72 -7.94
CA GLN A 126 -24.25 22.90 -6.73
C GLN A 126 -22.83 22.38 -6.47
N LEU A 127 -22.18 21.82 -7.49
CA LEU A 127 -20.84 21.26 -7.39
C LEU A 127 -19.81 22.34 -7.00
N ARG A 128 -19.93 23.55 -7.56
CA ARG A 128 -19.13 24.72 -7.17
C ARG A 128 -19.30 25.07 -5.70
N ARG A 129 -20.53 25.04 -5.15
CA ARG A 129 -20.77 25.28 -3.72
C ARG A 129 -20.16 24.19 -2.83
N GLU A 130 -20.33 22.92 -3.20
CA GLU A 130 -19.74 21.80 -2.46
C GLU A 130 -18.20 21.88 -2.46
N ILE A 131 -17.59 22.22 -3.61
CA ILE A 131 -16.15 22.47 -3.71
C ILE A 131 -15.71 23.69 -2.90
N SER A 132 -16.43 24.81 -2.95
CA SER A 132 -16.15 25.98 -2.12
C SER A 132 -16.18 25.62 -0.64
N GLN A 133 -17.17 24.85 -0.19
CA GLN A 133 -17.26 24.36 1.19
C GLN A 133 -16.10 23.40 1.53
N ALA A 134 -15.71 22.52 0.60
CA ALA A 134 -14.60 21.61 0.79
C ALA A 134 -13.25 22.33 0.98
N LEU A 135 -13.03 23.40 0.22
CA LEU A 135 -11.81 24.21 0.28
C LEU A 135 -11.80 25.23 1.44
N ILE A 136 -12.93 25.86 1.75
CA ILE A 136 -13.04 26.77 2.91
C ILE A 136 -12.79 26.01 4.21
N ILE A 137 -13.28 24.78 4.32
CA ILE A 137 -13.20 24.01 5.58
C ILE A 137 -11.86 23.27 5.72
N ASN A 138 -11.03 23.20 4.69
CA ASN A 138 -9.65 22.76 4.85
C ASN A 138 -8.77 24.00 5.14
N PRO A 139 -8.18 24.16 6.35
CA PRO A 139 -7.49 25.40 6.72
C PRO A 139 -6.27 25.71 5.84
N ALA A 140 -5.66 24.68 5.23
CA ALA A 140 -4.56 24.84 4.28
C ALA A 140 -5.01 25.32 2.89
N THR A 141 -6.31 25.53 2.68
CA THR A 141 -6.87 26.16 1.48
C THR A 141 -7.83 27.32 1.76
N GLU A 142 -8.20 27.52 3.03
CA GLU A 142 -9.12 28.57 3.51
C GLU A 142 -8.55 29.99 3.35
N SER A 143 -7.26 30.18 3.62
CA SER A 143 -6.58 31.48 3.64
C SER A 143 -6.35 32.11 2.25
N TYR A 144 -6.72 31.41 1.18
CA TYR A 144 -6.31 31.72 -0.19
C TYR A 144 -7.47 32.10 -1.11
N GLU A 145 -7.24 33.06 -2.01
CA GLU A 145 -8.18 33.46 -3.07
C GLU A 145 -8.25 32.39 -4.19
N ILE A 146 -8.65 31.16 -3.84
CA ILE A 146 -8.90 30.07 -4.78
C ILE A 146 -10.24 30.31 -5.48
N ASN A 147 -10.15 30.91 -6.65
CA ASN A 147 -11.26 31.09 -7.58
C ASN A 147 -11.60 29.75 -8.24
N ILE A 148 -12.81 29.27 -7.95
CA ILE A 148 -13.34 28.00 -8.47
C ILE A 148 -14.28 28.30 -9.64
N SER A 149 -14.00 27.70 -10.79
CA SER A 149 -14.91 27.68 -11.94
C SER A 149 -15.28 26.24 -12.27
N VAL A 150 -16.56 25.99 -12.59
CA VAL A 150 -17.09 24.67 -12.91
C VAL A 150 -17.92 24.78 -14.19
N SER A 151 -17.71 23.86 -15.12
CA SER A 151 -18.45 23.78 -16.38
C SER A 151 -18.56 22.32 -16.79
N ASP A 152 -19.78 21.80 -16.93
CA ASP A 152 -20.08 20.41 -17.29
C ASP A 152 -19.41 19.38 -16.33
N ASN A 153 -19.31 19.75 -15.05
CA ASN A 153 -18.58 19.10 -13.96
C ASN A 153 -17.04 19.07 -14.11
N HIS A 154 -16.46 19.80 -15.07
CA HIS A 154 -15.02 20.04 -15.14
C HIS A 154 -14.66 21.27 -14.31
N VAL A 155 -13.73 21.12 -13.37
CA VAL A 155 -13.34 22.16 -12.42
C VAL A 155 -12.02 22.80 -12.85
N SER A 156 -11.92 24.13 -12.79
CA SER A 156 -10.63 24.82 -12.81
C SER A 156 -10.44 25.69 -11.58
N LEU A 157 -9.29 25.51 -10.94
CA LEU A 157 -8.82 26.26 -9.78
C LEU A 157 -7.80 27.31 -10.24
N ARG A 158 -7.93 28.53 -9.72
CA ARG A 158 -6.98 29.64 -9.95
C ARG A 158 -6.80 30.42 -8.66
N GLY A 159 -5.62 30.95 -8.42
CA GLY A 159 -5.32 31.73 -7.21
C GLY A 159 -3.82 31.81 -6.98
N ARG A 160 -3.42 32.18 -5.76
CA ARG A 160 -2.06 31.96 -5.27
C ARG A 160 -2.11 31.29 -3.91
N VAL A 161 -1.13 30.44 -3.66
CA VAL A 161 -0.83 29.83 -2.35
C VAL A 161 0.65 29.99 -2.06
N ASP A 162 1.06 29.85 -0.81
CA ASP A 162 2.45 30.11 -0.43
C ASP A 162 3.34 28.87 -0.59
N SER A 163 2.75 27.68 -0.67
CA SER A 163 3.44 26.40 -0.82
C SER A 163 2.81 25.46 -1.86
N LEU A 164 3.63 24.56 -2.40
CA LEU A 164 3.15 23.49 -3.28
C LEU A 164 2.27 22.47 -2.54
N ARG A 165 2.41 22.34 -1.21
CA ARG A 165 1.52 21.52 -0.37
C ARG A 165 0.08 21.98 -0.49
N GLU A 166 -0.18 23.27 -0.33
CA GLU A 166 -1.53 23.86 -0.37
C GLU A 166 -2.14 23.74 -1.76
N LYS A 167 -1.33 23.94 -2.81
CA LYS A 167 -1.74 23.73 -4.20
C LYS A 167 -2.18 22.28 -4.47
N ASN A 168 -1.39 21.31 -4.00
CA ASN A 168 -1.67 19.88 -4.21
C ASN A 168 -2.87 19.43 -3.36
N LEU A 169 -2.95 19.89 -2.11
CA LEU A 169 -4.06 19.58 -1.21
C LEU A 169 -5.39 20.14 -1.72
N ALA A 170 -5.41 21.37 -2.26
CA ALA A 170 -6.59 21.91 -2.93
C ALA A 170 -7.09 21.00 -4.06
N GLU A 171 -6.17 20.47 -4.87
CA GLU A 171 -6.53 19.54 -5.94
C GLU A 171 -7.03 18.19 -5.38
N THR A 172 -6.37 17.59 -4.39
CA THR A 172 -6.81 16.34 -3.76
C THR A 172 -8.20 16.48 -3.12
N VAL A 173 -8.46 17.58 -2.40
CA VAL A 173 -9.78 17.89 -1.83
C VAL A 173 -10.84 17.95 -2.94
N VAL A 174 -10.57 18.65 -4.03
CA VAL A 174 -11.51 18.79 -5.16
C VAL A 174 -11.71 17.47 -5.90
N LYS A 175 -10.68 16.63 -6.04
CA LYS A 175 -10.77 15.29 -6.63
C LYS A 175 -11.67 14.35 -5.83
N GLY A 176 -11.73 14.51 -4.51
CA GLY A 176 -12.60 13.74 -3.62
C GLY A 176 -14.09 14.09 -3.75
N VAL A 177 -14.44 15.32 -4.16
CA VAL A 177 -15.85 15.74 -4.26
C VAL A 177 -16.59 14.92 -5.32
N SER A 178 -17.61 14.18 -4.89
CA SER A 178 -18.37 13.31 -5.79
C SER A 178 -19.01 14.08 -6.95
N GLY A 179 -18.77 13.59 -8.17
CA GLY A 179 -19.26 14.15 -9.42
C GLY A 179 -18.28 15.06 -10.17
N VAL A 180 -17.11 15.41 -9.61
CA VAL A 180 -16.06 16.15 -10.33
C VAL A 180 -15.43 15.26 -11.43
N LYS A 181 -15.47 15.69 -12.70
CA LYS A 181 -14.95 14.89 -13.84
C LYS A 181 -13.48 15.14 -14.18
N SER A 182 -12.96 16.32 -13.87
CA SER A 182 -11.54 16.66 -14.00
C SER A 182 -11.22 17.90 -13.16
N VAL A 183 -9.97 18.04 -12.71
CA VAL A 183 -9.45 19.26 -12.09
C VAL A 183 -8.34 19.83 -12.94
N ASN A 184 -8.43 21.12 -13.27
CA ASN A 184 -7.36 21.88 -13.93
C ASN A 184 -6.80 22.92 -12.95
N ASN A 185 -5.70 22.54 -12.27
CA ASN A 185 -5.10 23.26 -11.15
C ASN A 185 -4.09 24.34 -11.60
N ASN A 186 -4.62 25.52 -11.91
CA ASN A 186 -3.85 26.71 -12.30
C ASN A 186 -3.59 27.65 -11.11
N ILE A 187 -3.50 27.11 -9.89
CA ILE A 187 -3.04 27.87 -8.72
C ILE A 187 -1.54 28.18 -8.92
N GLY A 188 -1.15 29.44 -8.73
CA GLY A 188 0.25 29.88 -8.73
C GLY A 188 0.87 29.80 -7.33
N LEU A 189 2.20 29.83 -7.26
CA LEU A 189 2.93 29.98 -6.00
C LEU A 189 3.25 31.47 -5.76
N SER A 190 3.09 31.95 -4.53
CA SER A 190 3.42 33.34 -4.15
C SER A 190 4.91 33.64 -4.25
N MET A 191 5.76 32.63 -4.00
CA MET A 191 7.20 32.68 -4.26
C MET A 191 7.52 32.05 -5.61
N VAL A 192 8.07 32.84 -6.52
CA VAL A 192 8.58 32.33 -7.80
C VAL A 192 9.95 31.70 -7.54
N ALA A 193 10.07 30.40 -7.79
CA ALA A 193 11.36 29.72 -7.77
C ALA A 193 12.32 30.39 -8.78
N SER A 194 13.55 30.66 -8.36
CA SER A 194 14.62 31.08 -9.27
C SER A 194 14.83 30.05 -10.37
N GLU A 195 15.24 30.48 -11.56
CA GLU A 195 15.64 29.58 -12.64
C GLU A 195 16.78 28.65 -12.15
N ARG A 196 16.47 27.37 -11.97
CA ARG A 196 17.47 26.32 -11.66
C ARG A 196 18.15 25.87 -12.94
N SER A 197 19.41 25.44 -12.83
CA SER A 197 20.10 24.85 -13.97
C SER A 197 19.60 23.44 -14.27
N ASP A 198 19.69 23.01 -15.52
CA ASP A 198 19.38 21.64 -15.92
C ASP A 198 20.31 20.61 -15.23
N ASP A 199 21.55 21.00 -14.90
CA ASP A 199 22.50 20.18 -14.14
C ASP A 199 22.02 19.93 -12.69
N ASP A 200 21.49 20.96 -12.02
CA ASP A 200 20.91 20.82 -10.67
C ASP A 200 19.68 19.90 -10.68
N ILE A 201 18.82 20.06 -11.68
CA ILE A 201 17.63 19.23 -11.89
C ILE A 201 18.04 17.78 -12.18
N PHE A 202 19.00 17.57 -13.07
CA PHE A 202 19.55 16.24 -13.41
C PHE A 202 20.11 15.54 -12.18
N SER A 203 20.89 16.26 -11.35
CA SER A 203 21.47 15.74 -10.12
C SER A 203 20.40 15.30 -9.13
N ASP A 204 19.37 16.12 -8.92
CA ASP A 204 18.27 15.82 -8.01
C ASP A 204 17.44 14.61 -8.45
N ILE A 205 17.07 14.53 -9.74
CA ILE A 205 16.34 13.38 -10.29
C ILE A 205 17.18 12.10 -10.17
N SER A 206 18.47 12.17 -10.52
CA SER A 206 19.38 11.02 -10.48
C SER A 206 19.58 10.48 -9.06
N GLN A 207 19.73 11.37 -8.06
CA GLN A 207 19.79 10.97 -6.65
C GLN A 207 18.44 10.45 -6.14
N GLY A 208 17.33 11.08 -6.54
CA GLY A 208 15.99 10.61 -6.18
C GLY A 208 15.75 9.17 -6.65
N LEU A 209 16.02 8.88 -7.93
CA LEU A 209 15.85 7.53 -8.49
C LEU A 209 16.79 6.52 -7.83
N LYS A 210 18.05 6.90 -7.58
CA LYS A 210 19.04 6.06 -6.90
C LYS A 210 18.56 5.61 -5.53
N TRP A 211 18.09 6.54 -4.71
CA TRP A 211 17.74 6.29 -3.32
C TRP A 211 16.29 5.85 -3.11
N ASN A 212 15.39 6.02 -4.07
CA ASN A 212 14.03 5.50 -4.00
C ASN A 212 14.01 3.96 -4.16
N ALA A 213 13.59 3.22 -3.13
CA ALA A 213 13.52 1.76 -3.11
C ALA A 213 12.51 1.17 -4.11
N LEU A 214 11.52 1.95 -4.55
CA LEU A 214 10.44 1.52 -5.45
C LEU A 214 10.83 1.50 -6.94
N VAL A 215 12.05 1.89 -7.30
CA VAL A 215 12.49 2.05 -8.71
C VAL A 215 13.92 1.58 -8.90
N ASP A 216 14.18 0.70 -9.87
CA ASP A 216 15.56 0.36 -10.24
C ASP A 216 16.19 1.40 -11.17
N HIS A 217 16.94 2.32 -10.56
CA HIS A 217 17.67 3.35 -11.27
C HIS A 217 18.77 2.84 -12.23
N GLU A 218 19.29 1.62 -12.07
CA GLU A 218 20.37 1.13 -12.94
C GLU A 218 19.90 0.95 -14.39
N LEU A 219 18.58 0.78 -14.58
CA LEU A 219 17.93 0.59 -15.87
C LEU A 219 17.32 1.89 -16.44
N ILE A 220 17.39 3.01 -15.70
CA ILE A 220 16.83 4.31 -16.10
C ILE A 220 17.95 5.33 -16.32
N LYS A 221 18.00 5.87 -17.54
CA LYS A 221 18.86 7.00 -17.91
C LYS A 221 18.07 8.29 -17.87
N VAL A 222 18.65 9.30 -17.24
CA VAL A 222 18.12 10.65 -17.12
C VAL A 222 18.89 11.59 -18.05
N ALA A 223 18.21 12.53 -18.67
CA ALA A 223 18.77 13.74 -19.26
C ALA A 223 17.82 14.92 -18.97
N VAL A 224 18.33 16.15 -18.96
CA VAL A 224 17.51 17.35 -18.76
C VAL A 224 17.90 18.40 -19.80
N GLU A 225 16.91 19.01 -20.45
CA GLU A 225 17.08 20.08 -21.45
C GLU A 225 15.93 21.10 -21.33
N ASP A 226 16.26 22.36 -21.09
CA ASP A 226 15.31 23.49 -20.91
C ASP A 226 14.24 23.22 -19.82
N GLY A 227 14.61 22.54 -18.75
CA GLY A 227 13.72 22.08 -17.68
C GLY A 227 12.80 20.90 -18.05
N THR A 228 13.05 20.24 -19.18
CA THR A 228 12.38 18.98 -19.56
C THR A 228 13.24 17.79 -19.15
N ALA A 229 12.73 16.94 -18.26
CA ALA A 229 13.41 15.73 -17.85
C ALA A 229 13.04 14.56 -18.79
N HIS A 230 14.02 13.99 -19.48
CA HIS A 230 13.86 12.82 -20.33
C HIS A 230 14.31 11.57 -19.58
N LEU A 231 13.37 10.65 -19.33
CA LEU A 231 13.64 9.33 -18.78
C LEU A 231 13.62 8.30 -19.90
N THR A 232 14.69 7.51 -20.02
CA THR A 232 14.82 6.46 -21.04
C THR A 232 15.40 5.18 -20.45
N GLY A 233 15.20 4.03 -21.11
CA GLY A 233 15.65 2.73 -20.62
C GLY A 233 14.48 1.79 -20.33
N VAL A 234 14.53 1.06 -19.22
CA VAL A 234 13.57 -0.01 -18.91
C VAL A 234 13.13 0.01 -17.44
N VAL A 235 11.88 -0.38 -17.17
CA VAL A 235 11.30 -0.56 -15.82
C VAL A 235 10.46 -1.84 -15.74
N GLY A 236 10.35 -2.44 -14.55
CA GLY A 236 9.72 -3.74 -14.33
C GLY A 236 8.19 -3.76 -14.37
N SER A 237 7.52 -2.67 -14.01
CA SER A 237 6.05 -2.55 -14.10
C SER A 237 5.58 -1.13 -14.39
N ALA A 238 4.30 -0.96 -14.71
CA ALA A 238 3.72 0.36 -14.93
C ALA A 238 3.75 1.22 -13.64
N ALA A 239 3.59 0.61 -12.47
CA ALA A 239 3.72 1.31 -11.17
C ALA A 239 5.14 1.83 -10.95
N GLU A 240 6.17 1.06 -11.29
CA GLU A 240 7.56 1.50 -11.25
C GLU A 240 7.82 2.64 -12.26
N LYS A 241 7.25 2.55 -13.48
CA LYS A 241 7.30 3.64 -14.47
C LYS A 241 6.72 4.94 -13.91
N LYS A 242 5.56 4.84 -13.26
CA LYS A 242 4.87 5.97 -12.63
C LYS A 242 5.66 6.54 -11.46
N GLN A 243 6.26 5.69 -10.63
CA GLN A 243 7.09 6.15 -9.52
C GLN A 243 8.36 6.84 -10.01
N ALA A 244 8.98 6.38 -11.10
CA ALA A 244 10.08 7.08 -11.75
C ALA A 244 9.66 8.48 -12.25
N VAL A 245 8.45 8.63 -12.80
CA VAL A 245 7.87 9.94 -13.15
C VAL A 245 7.66 10.82 -11.92
N ILE A 246 7.08 10.28 -10.84
CA ILE A 246 6.86 11.02 -9.59
C ILE A 246 8.20 11.51 -9.01
N THR A 247 9.21 10.65 -8.96
CA THR A 247 10.57 11.00 -8.50
C THR A 247 11.26 12.02 -9.41
N ALA A 248 10.91 12.06 -10.71
CA ALA A 248 11.45 13.04 -11.64
C ALA A 248 10.81 14.43 -11.52
N TRP A 249 9.67 14.61 -10.83
CA TRP A 249 9.05 15.91 -10.62
C TRP A 249 9.69 16.70 -9.46
N VAL A 250 10.95 17.08 -9.65
CA VAL A 250 11.69 17.96 -8.72
C VAL A 250 11.47 19.45 -9.04
N SER A 251 11.76 20.33 -8.07
CA SER A 251 11.71 21.78 -8.29
C SER A 251 12.55 22.19 -9.50
N GLY A 252 11.96 22.96 -10.43
CA GLY A 252 12.56 23.37 -11.70
C GLY A 252 12.03 22.61 -12.92
N VAL A 253 11.50 21.40 -12.76
CA VAL A 253 10.98 20.59 -13.88
C VAL A 253 9.68 21.17 -14.43
N ARG A 254 9.66 21.37 -15.75
CA ARG A 254 8.50 21.86 -16.52
C ARG A 254 7.70 20.71 -17.14
N ARG A 255 8.38 19.62 -17.49
CA ARG A 255 7.81 18.43 -18.13
C ARG A 255 8.69 17.22 -17.86
N VAL A 256 8.07 16.05 -17.67
CA VAL A 256 8.74 14.75 -17.74
C VAL A 256 8.34 14.05 -19.05
N ASP A 257 9.32 13.60 -19.83
CA ASP A 257 9.14 12.78 -21.02
C ASP A 257 9.60 11.35 -20.74
N THR A 258 8.73 10.37 -21.02
CA THR A 258 8.99 8.94 -20.83
C THR A 258 8.77 8.13 -22.10
N SER A 259 8.81 8.79 -23.26
CA SER A 259 8.66 8.16 -24.57
C SER A 259 9.71 7.08 -24.85
N GLY A 260 10.92 7.24 -24.32
CA GLY A 260 12.01 6.25 -24.41
C GLY A 260 12.13 5.29 -23.21
N LEU A 261 11.16 5.27 -22.28
CA LEU A 261 11.16 4.41 -21.09
C LEU A 261 10.19 3.24 -21.30
N GLU A 262 10.71 2.03 -21.47
CA GLU A 262 9.92 0.84 -21.75
C GLU A 262 9.53 0.06 -20.50
N THR A 263 8.27 -0.36 -20.40
CA THR A 263 7.81 -1.27 -19.35
C THR A 263 8.00 -2.72 -19.81
N ARG A 264 8.77 -3.52 -19.06
CA ARG A 264 9.14 -4.91 -19.39
C ARG A 264 9.21 -5.74 -18.11
N TYR A 265 8.31 -6.71 -17.95
CA TYR A 265 8.22 -7.50 -16.70
C TYR A 265 9.51 -8.27 -16.35
N TRP A 266 10.29 -8.71 -17.34
CA TRP A 266 11.57 -9.39 -17.14
C TRP A 266 12.69 -8.45 -16.64
N ALA A 267 12.48 -7.13 -16.60
CA ALA A 267 13.51 -6.18 -16.18
C ALA A 267 13.87 -6.30 -14.68
N ARG A 268 13.11 -7.10 -13.93
CA ARG A 268 13.39 -7.47 -12.54
C ARG A 268 14.26 -8.70 -12.38
N ASP A 269 14.77 -9.30 -13.46
CA ASP A 269 15.77 -10.37 -13.39
C ASP A 269 16.90 -9.95 -12.41
N PRO A 270 17.18 -10.73 -11.35
CA PRO A 270 18.23 -10.41 -10.38
C PRO A 270 19.61 -10.18 -10.99
N MET A 271 19.88 -10.70 -12.20
CA MET A 271 21.10 -10.41 -12.95
C MET A 271 21.21 -8.95 -13.43
N LEU A 272 20.17 -8.14 -13.32
CA LEU A 272 20.15 -6.71 -13.69
C LEU A 272 20.28 -5.77 -12.47
N ARG A 273 19.86 -6.20 -11.27
CA ARG A 273 19.77 -5.40 -10.03
C ARG A 273 21.08 -5.39 -9.21
N LYS A 274 22.24 -5.09 -9.80
CA LYS A 274 23.52 -5.54 -9.21
C LYS A 274 24.04 -4.76 -8.00
N THR A 275 23.84 -3.45 -7.92
CA THR A 275 24.54 -2.61 -6.90
C THR A 275 23.61 -1.75 -6.04
N LYS A 276 22.38 -1.49 -6.49
CA LYS A 276 21.38 -0.70 -5.77
C LYS A 276 21.18 -1.20 -4.33
N TYR A 277 21.01 -2.51 -4.16
CA TYR A 277 20.74 -3.15 -2.87
C TYR A 277 21.98 -3.74 -2.17
N GLU A 278 23.20 -3.26 -2.48
CA GLU A 278 24.38 -3.53 -1.64
C GLU A 278 24.31 -2.77 -0.30
N LEU A 279 24.97 -3.31 0.74
CA LEU A 279 25.05 -2.73 2.09
C LEU A 279 25.50 -1.26 2.06
N LYS A 280 24.59 -0.34 2.41
CA LYS A 280 24.87 1.09 2.52
C LYS A 280 25.35 1.44 3.92
N SER A 281 26.31 2.36 4.03
CA SER A 281 26.76 2.84 5.34
C SER A 281 25.71 3.71 6.02
N ASN A 282 25.78 3.80 7.36
CA ASN A 282 24.86 4.63 8.14
C ASN A 282 24.86 6.11 7.68
N GLU A 283 26.00 6.64 7.22
CA GLU A 283 26.10 8.04 6.77
C GLU A 283 25.51 8.24 5.36
N GLU A 284 25.64 7.26 4.47
CA GLU A 284 24.99 7.29 3.16
C GLU A 284 23.47 7.23 3.29
N ILE A 285 22.95 6.30 4.10
CA ILE A 285 21.51 6.18 4.39
C ILE A 285 21.01 7.48 5.05
N LYS A 286 21.76 8.03 6.01
CA LYS A 286 21.42 9.31 6.65
C LYS A 286 21.32 10.44 5.63
N THR A 287 22.34 10.61 4.79
CA THR A 287 22.39 11.64 3.74
C THR A 287 21.25 11.47 2.73
N ALA A 288 20.92 10.23 2.36
CA ALA A 288 19.82 9.91 1.46
C ALA A 288 18.46 10.27 2.06
N VAL A 289 18.21 9.89 3.32
CA VAL A 289 16.98 10.25 4.05
C VAL A 289 16.89 11.77 4.23
N GLU A 290 17.95 12.44 4.68
CA GLU A 290 17.97 13.90 4.83
C GLU A 290 17.64 14.60 3.50
N SER A 291 18.22 14.15 2.37
CA SER A 291 17.92 14.71 1.05
C SER A 291 16.49 14.39 0.57
N ALA A 292 15.93 13.21 0.89
CA ALA A 292 14.54 12.88 0.54
C ALA A 292 13.56 13.78 1.30
N LEU A 293 13.75 13.93 2.62
CA LEU A 293 12.90 14.74 3.49
C LEU A 293 12.98 16.25 3.19
N GLU A 294 14.12 16.75 2.71
CA GLU A 294 14.27 18.13 2.25
C GLU A 294 13.55 18.39 0.91
N LYS A 295 13.37 17.34 0.08
CA LYS A 295 12.86 17.46 -1.30
C LYS A 295 11.36 17.21 -1.44
N ASP A 296 10.69 16.46 -0.56
CA ASP A 296 9.22 16.33 -0.65
C ASP A 296 8.53 17.62 -0.13
N PRO A 297 7.80 18.36 -0.99
CA PRO A 297 7.17 19.63 -0.65
C PRO A 297 5.99 19.52 0.34
N LYS A 298 5.58 18.31 0.73
CA LYS A 298 4.57 18.06 1.77
C LYS A 298 5.18 18.09 3.17
N ILE A 299 6.51 17.93 3.29
CA ILE A 299 7.23 17.91 4.56
C ILE A 299 7.71 19.32 4.90
N THR A 300 7.04 19.94 5.86
CA THR A 300 7.56 21.13 6.56
C THR A 300 8.04 20.71 7.93
N ALA A 301 9.36 20.81 8.18
CA ALA A 301 9.98 20.44 9.43
C ALA A 301 10.90 21.55 10.00
N THR A 302 11.14 21.51 11.30
CA THR A 302 12.10 22.38 12.01
C THR A 302 12.89 21.52 13.00
N ASP A 303 14.19 21.76 13.12
CA ASP A 303 15.12 20.97 13.94
C ASP A 303 15.07 19.46 13.63
N LEU A 304 14.77 19.11 12.37
CA LEU A 304 14.75 17.74 11.88
C LEU A 304 16.16 17.14 11.98
N SER A 305 16.26 15.97 12.61
CA SER A 305 17.50 15.26 12.88
C SER A 305 17.33 13.78 12.58
N VAL A 306 18.17 13.24 11.70
CA VAL A 306 18.16 11.84 11.27
C VAL A 306 19.32 11.09 11.94
N PHE A 307 19.01 9.98 12.61
CA PHE A 307 20.01 9.10 13.21
C PHE A 307 19.90 7.70 12.60
N VAL A 308 21.00 7.09 12.16
CA VAL A 308 20.98 5.77 11.51
C VAL A 308 21.91 4.80 12.21
N SER A 309 21.43 3.56 12.44
CA SER A 309 22.19 2.48 13.05
C SER A 309 21.74 1.13 12.46
N ASN A 310 22.53 0.59 11.51
CA ASN A 310 22.26 -0.69 10.84
C ASN A 310 20.87 -0.73 10.17
N GLY A 311 20.59 0.25 9.30
CA GLY A 311 19.30 0.40 8.63
C GLY A 311 18.13 0.85 9.53
N ILE A 312 18.31 0.92 10.85
CA ILE A 312 17.33 1.51 11.77
C ILE A 312 17.52 3.03 11.75
N VAL A 313 16.57 3.73 11.14
CA VAL A 313 16.51 5.20 11.13
C VAL A 313 15.66 5.68 12.30
N THR A 314 16.09 6.72 13.00
CA THR A 314 15.30 7.43 14.00
C THR A 314 15.13 8.88 13.58
N LEU A 315 13.88 9.29 13.38
CA LEU A 315 13.51 10.68 13.08
C LEU A 315 13.23 11.42 14.38
N LYS A 316 13.81 12.60 14.56
CA LYS A 316 13.54 13.53 15.67
C LYS A 316 13.39 14.94 15.13
N GLY A 317 12.64 15.78 15.82
CA GLY A 317 12.43 17.17 15.44
C GLY A 317 10.96 17.57 15.57
N GLN A 318 10.61 18.66 14.88
CA GLN A 318 9.24 19.18 14.83
C GLN A 318 8.74 19.19 13.38
N VAL A 319 7.47 18.87 13.18
CA VAL A 319 6.73 19.02 11.92
C VAL A 319 5.49 19.89 12.16
N ASP A 320 4.93 20.49 11.12
CA ASP A 320 3.81 21.43 11.25
C ASP A 320 2.40 20.79 11.31
N SER A 321 2.30 19.49 11.01
CA SER A 321 1.03 18.76 10.87
C SER A 321 1.22 17.25 11.06
N LEU A 322 0.14 16.55 11.43
CA LEU A 322 0.16 15.09 11.56
C LEU A 322 0.36 14.39 10.20
N LYS A 323 -0.19 14.94 9.10
CA LYS A 323 0.09 14.44 7.75
C LYS A 323 1.56 14.60 7.35
N SER A 324 2.21 15.74 7.63
CA SER A 324 3.67 15.93 7.41
C SER A 324 4.50 14.88 8.17
N CYS A 325 4.09 14.54 9.40
CA CYS A 325 4.70 13.45 10.17
C CYS A 325 4.64 12.09 9.44
N ARG A 326 3.48 11.74 8.88
CA ARG A 326 3.26 10.48 8.15
C ARG A 326 4.07 10.42 6.85
N VAL A 327 4.07 11.50 6.07
CA VAL A 327 4.87 11.58 4.83
C VAL A 327 6.36 11.43 5.15
N ALA A 328 6.88 12.12 6.17
CA ALA A 328 8.29 11.99 6.58
C ALA A 328 8.68 10.55 6.98
N VAL A 329 7.79 9.82 7.66
CA VAL A 329 8.01 8.39 7.95
C VAL A 329 8.01 7.56 6.66
N GLN A 330 7.09 7.85 5.74
CA GLN A 330 6.95 7.09 4.49
C GLN A 330 8.11 7.30 3.52
N ASP A 331 8.57 8.55 3.33
CA ASP A 331 9.73 8.84 2.48
C ASP A 331 11.02 8.24 3.04
N THR A 332 11.14 8.20 4.38
CA THR A 332 12.21 7.49 5.05
C THR A 332 12.13 5.98 4.76
N ARG A 333 10.96 5.33 4.83
CA ARG A 333 10.80 3.92 4.43
C ARG A 333 11.13 3.66 2.96
N ASN A 334 10.78 4.61 2.09
CA ASN A 334 11.03 4.52 0.66
C ASN A 334 12.51 4.74 0.30
N THR A 335 13.40 4.98 1.28
CA THR A 335 14.84 5.17 1.06
C THR A 335 15.62 3.85 1.13
N VAL A 336 16.42 3.56 0.10
CA VAL A 336 17.28 2.37 0.02
C VAL A 336 18.21 2.26 1.23
N GLY A 337 18.25 1.07 1.84
CA GLY A 337 19.04 0.77 3.04
C GLY A 337 18.30 1.05 4.36
N VAL A 338 17.13 1.68 4.33
CA VAL A 338 16.25 1.78 5.50
C VAL A 338 15.52 0.46 5.71
N ALA A 339 15.49 0.00 6.95
CA ALA A 339 14.78 -1.20 7.38
C ALA A 339 13.72 -0.90 8.44
N ILE A 340 14.00 -0.04 9.41
CA ILE A 340 13.04 0.30 10.47
C ILE A 340 13.07 1.80 10.69
N VAL A 341 11.89 2.44 10.65
CA VAL A 341 11.75 3.86 11.00
C VAL A 341 11.19 3.97 12.42
N LYS A 342 11.98 4.59 13.31
CA LYS A 342 11.55 4.98 14.65
C LYS A 342 11.13 6.44 14.62
N ASN A 343 9.84 6.67 14.58
CA ASN A 343 9.28 8.01 14.59
C ASN A 343 9.29 8.61 16.01
N HIS A 344 10.06 9.67 16.22
CA HIS A 344 9.98 10.54 17.39
C HIS A 344 9.82 12.03 16.98
N LEU A 345 9.24 12.28 15.80
CA LEU A 345 8.80 13.61 15.39
C LEU A 345 7.66 14.07 16.30
N LYS A 346 7.59 15.38 16.55
CA LYS A 346 6.47 15.99 17.25
C LYS A 346 5.77 16.95 16.31
N VAL A 347 4.45 16.86 16.23
CA VAL A 347 3.67 17.92 15.59
C VAL A 347 3.76 19.15 16.49
N LYS A 348 4.18 20.27 15.92
CA LYS A 348 4.27 21.56 16.59
C LYS A 348 2.90 22.21 16.53
N PRO A 349 2.25 22.49 17.67
CA PRO A 349 1.07 23.33 17.67
C PRO A 349 1.47 24.71 17.17
N LEU A 350 1.04 25.05 15.96
CA LEU A 350 0.99 26.43 15.52
C LEU A 350 -0.08 27.14 16.37
N PRO A 351 0.07 28.43 16.70
CA PRO A 351 -0.99 29.18 17.38
C PRO A 351 -2.18 29.31 16.42
N VAL A 352 -3.12 28.37 16.51
CA VAL A 352 -4.34 28.38 15.72
C VAL A 352 -5.31 29.36 16.36
N PHE A 353 -5.94 30.21 15.55
CA PHE A 353 -7.03 31.10 15.99
C PHE A 353 -8.39 30.38 16.05
N VAL A 354 -8.42 29.13 15.59
CA VAL A 354 -9.56 28.20 15.59
C VAL A 354 -9.59 27.48 16.93
N ASN A 355 -10.77 27.38 17.53
CA ASN A 355 -10.98 26.68 18.80
C ASN A 355 -11.38 25.21 18.57
N ASP A 356 -11.29 24.36 19.60
CA ASP A 356 -11.57 22.92 19.46
C ASP A 356 -12.96 22.62 18.86
N THR A 357 -14.01 23.34 19.28
CA THR A 357 -15.37 23.16 18.73
C THR A 357 -15.51 23.53 17.25
N GLU A 358 -14.62 24.39 16.75
CA GLU A 358 -14.54 24.75 15.34
C GLU A 358 -13.69 23.71 14.57
N LEU A 359 -12.66 23.13 15.20
CA LEU A 359 -11.92 21.97 14.67
C LEU A 359 -12.81 20.72 14.55
N GLU A 360 -13.67 20.43 15.54
CA GLU A 360 -14.71 19.38 15.48
C GLU A 360 -15.56 19.53 14.21
N GLN A 361 -16.16 20.72 14.03
CA GLN A 361 -16.99 21.03 12.87
C GLN A 361 -16.21 20.93 11.55
N ILE A 362 -14.93 21.28 11.54
CA ILE A 362 -14.07 21.14 10.36
C ILE A 362 -13.88 19.65 9.99
N ILE A 363 -13.59 18.78 10.96
CA ILE A 363 -13.43 17.33 10.75
C ILE A 363 -14.76 16.70 10.30
N GLU A 364 -15.86 16.94 11.01
CA GLU A 364 -17.17 16.38 10.65
C GLU A 364 -17.57 16.74 9.21
N ASN A 365 -17.35 18.00 8.82
CA ASN A 365 -17.65 18.48 7.49
C ASN A 365 -16.71 17.90 6.43
N ALA A 366 -15.46 17.57 6.79
CA ALA A 366 -14.55 16.84 5.91
C ALA A 366 -15.04 15.41 5.66
N PHE A 367 -15.51 14.70 6.69
CA PHE A 367 -16.11 13.37 6.56
C PHE A 367 -17.35 13.38 5.66
N LYS A 368 -18.29 14.31 5.87
CA LYS A 368 -19.50 14.54 5.03
C LYS A 368 -19.24 14.72 3.53
N ARG A 369 -17.98 14.88 3.10
CA ARG A 369 -17.57 15.08 1.71
C ARG A 369 -16.61 14.00 1.19
N ASP A 370 -16.01 13.21 2.08
CA ASP A 370 -15.15 12.11 1.67
C ASP A 370 -16.02 10.91 1.29
N THR A 371 -15.91 10.47 0.04
CA THR A 371 -16.76 9.40 -0.50
C THR A 371 -16.50 8.02 0.07
N TYR A 372 -15.45 7.86 0.88
CA TYR A 372 -15.11 6.60 1.52
C TYR A 372 -15.35 6.62 3.03
N VAL A 373 -15.65 7.77 3.63
CA VAL A 373 -15.94 7.84 5.06
C VAL A 373 -17.45 7.75 5.25
N GLU A 374 -17.92 6.74 5.98
CA GLU A 374 -19.33 6.62 6.38
C GLU A 374 -19.65 7.64 7.49
N ASP A 375 -19.72 8.92 7.09
CA ASP A 375 -19.82 10.09 7.97
C ASP A 375 -20.99 10.05 8.95
N TYR A 376 -22.12 9.45 8.55
CA TYR A 376 -23.33 9.35 9.37
C TYR A 376 -23.17 8.50 10.65
N GLU A 377 -22.12 7.67 10.74
CA GLU A 377 -21.86 6.80 11.89
C GLU A 377 -20.66 7.25 12.75
N ILE A 378 -20.02 8.38 12.43
CA ILE A 378 -18.79 8.86 13.10
C ILE A 378 -19.04 10.16 13.88
N THR A 379 -18.75 10.12 15.18
CA THR A 379 -18.71 11.28 16.08
C THR A 379 -17.27 11.75 16.26
N VAL A 380 -17.07 13.07 16.36
CA VAL A 380 -15.77 13.70 16.60
C VAL A 380 -15.86 14.58 17.84
N ASP A 381 -14.97 14.36 18.80
CA ASP A 381 -14.68 15.31 19.88
C ASP A 381 -13.25 15.84 19.69
N VAL A 382 -12.98 17.12 19.94
CA VAL A 382 -11.62 17.67 19.93
C VAL A 382 -11.28 18.27 21.28
N ASN A 383 -10.09 17.97 21.81
CA ASN A 383 -9.62 18.50 23.07
C ASN A 383 -8.16 18.97 22.97
N ASN A 384 -7.97 20.28 23.07
CA ASN A 384 -6.70 20.96 22.88
C ASN A 384 -5.98 20.61 21.56
N GLY A 385 -6.69 20.21 20.49
CA GLY A 385 -6.08 19.72 19.23
C GLY A 385 -5.74 18.22 19.16
N VAL A 386 -6.20 17.40 20.13
CA VAL A 386 -6.36 15.94 19.95
C VAL A 386 -7.77 15.70 19.40
N ALA A 387 -7.91 14.94 18.32
CA ALA A 387 -9.23 14.52 17.81
C ALA A 387 -9.54 13.08 18.23
N ASP A 388 -10.55 12.89 19.08
CA ASP A 388 -11.09 11.58 19.39
C ASP A 388 -12.18 11.22 18.36
N LEU A 389 -12.02 10.10 17.65
CA LEU A 389 -12.99 9.63 16.66
C LEU A 389 -13.74 8.41 17.21
N TYR A 390 -15.06 8.48 17.31
CA TYR A 390 -15.92 7.39 17.77
C TYR A 390 -16.92 7.01 16.68
N GLY A 391 -17.43 5.79 16.71
CA GLY A 391 -18.45 5.37 15.75
C GLY A 391 -18.34 3.92 15.34
N SER A 392 -18.92 3.63 14.19
CA SER A 392 -18.85 2.35 13.49
C SER A 392 -18.58 2.63 12.01
N VAL A 393 -17.80 1.77 11.35
CA VAL A 393 -17.62 1.74 9.89
C VAL A 393 -17.53 0.29 9.44
N ASP A 394 -17.82 0.01 8.19
CA ASP A 394 -17.73 -1.35 7.69
C ASP A 394 -16.30 -1.95 7.75
N THR A 395 -15.23 -1.17 7.54
CA THR A 395 -13.90 -1.73 7.20
C THR A 395 -12.68 -1.02 7.80
N TYR A 396 -11.52 -1.68 7.72
CA TYR A 396 -10.22 -1.09 8.10
C TYR A 396 -9.81 0.08 7.20
N PHE A 397 -10.14 0.06 5.91
CA PHE A 397 -9.84 1.16 4.99
C PHE A 397 -10.57 2.43 5.40
N GLU A 398 -11.87 2.35 5.66
CA GLU A 398 -12.71 3.50 6.02
C GLU A 398 -12.26 4.09 7.37
N LYS A 399 -11.91 3.23 8.34
CA LYS A 399 -11.33 3.66 9.62
C LYS A 399 -9.99 4.37 9.45
N ALA A 400 -9.10 3.83 8.60
CA ALA A 400 -7.82 4.49 8.28
C ALA A 400 -8.04 5.81 7.52
N ARG A 401 -9.04 5.87 6.64
CA ARG A 401 -9.37 7.05 5.85
C ARG A 401 -9.94 8.18 6.70
N ALA A 402 -10.81 7.90 7.66
CA ALA A 402 -11.31 8.89 8.61
C ALA A 402 -10.15 9.57 9.37
N GLU A 403 -9.18 8.80 9.85
CA GLU A 403 -8.01 9.35 10.53
C GLU A 403 -6.99 10.02 9.57
N ASP A 404 -6.89 9.59 8.31
CA ASP A 404 -6.11 10.31 7.31
C ASP A 404 -6.72 11.69 7.03
N VAL A 405 -8.03 11.77 6.81
CA VAL A 405 -8.78 13.02 6.62
C VAL A 405 -8.64 13.94 7.84
N ALA A 406 -8.75 13.41 9.06
CA ALA A 406 -8.51 14.18 10.29
C ALA A 406 -7.07 14.72 10.38
N SER A 407 -6.06 13.91 10.01
CA SER A 407 -4.64 14.27 10.10
C SER A 407 -4.17 15.39 9.16
N ILE A 408 -4.96 15.69 8.14
CA ILE A 408 -4.73 16.78 7.17
C ILE A 408 -5.06 18.15 7.79
N ILE A 409 -5.96 18.19 8.78
CA ILE A 409 -6.48 19.44 9.34
C ILE A 409 -5.45 20.09 10.26
N GLN A 410 -5.03 21.29 9.89
CA GLN A 410 -4.06 22.07 10.66
C GLN A 410 -4.63 22.45 12.03
N GLY A 411 -3.87 22.13 13.08
CA GLY A 411 -4.32 22.24 14.47
C GLY A 411 -4.51 20.88 15.14
N ILE A 412 -4.82 19.84 14.36
CA ILE A 412 -4.86 18.45 14.84
C ILE A 412 -3.43 17.91 14.91
N TYR A 413 -2.97 17.57 16.12
CA TYR A 413 -1.64 17.01 16.36
C TYR A 413 -1.64 15.52 16.72
N ALA A 414 -2.78 14.99 17.13
CA ALA A 414 -3.00 13.57 17.40
C ALA A 414 -4.44 13.21 17.06
N VAL A 415 -4.67 11.96 16.68
CA VAL A 415 -6.00 11.39 16.42
C VAL A 415 -6.10 10.09 17.20
N ASP A 416 -7.03 10.02 18.14
CA ASP A 416 -7.33 8.82 18.92
C ASP A 416 -8.56 8.14 18.30
N ASN A 417 -8.28 7.22 17.38
CA ASN A 417 -9.28 6.63 16.49
C ASN A 417 -9.94 5.38 17.12
N ASN A 418 -11.01 5.63 17.88
CA ASN A 418 -11.80 4.66 18.63
C ASN A 418 -12.98 4.06 17.83
N ILE A 419 -13.10 4.37 16.52
CA ILE A 419 -14.12 3.82 15.62
C ILE A 419 -14.09 2.28 15.63
N GLN A 420 -15.25 1.64 15.68
CA GLN A 420 -15.42 0.19 15.61
C GLN A 420 -15.55 -0.29 14.15
N ILE A 421 -15.10 -1.51 13.85
CA ILE A 421 -15.14 -2.06 12.49
C ILE A 421 -16.15 -3.21 12.44
N GLN A 422 -17.16 -3.13 11.56
CA GLN A 422 -18.20 -4.15 11.44
C GLN A 422 -17.67 -5.42 10.74
N LYS A 423 -16.99 -5.26 9.60
CA LYS A 423 -16.37 -6.33 8.80
C LYS A 423 -14.88 -6.47 9.13
N GLY A 424 -14.54 -6.49 10.42
CA GLY A 424 -13.16 -6.63 10.92
C GLY A 424 -12.45 -7.96 10.55
N TRP A 425 -13.10 -8.79 9.74
CA TRP A 425 -12.57 -10.00 9.13
C TRP A 425 -12.00 -9.77 7.72
N ILE A 426 -12.25 -8.61 7.10
CA ILE A 426 -11.63 -8.21 5.82
C ILE A 426 -10.41 -7.34 6.15
N PRO A 427 -9.18 -7.81 5.88
CA PRO A 427 -7.98 -7.01 6.12
C PRO A 427 -7.91 -5.78 5.20
N TYR A 428 -7.06 -4.83 5.57
CA TYR A 428 -6.56 -3.78 4.67
C TYR A 428 -5.04 -3.89 4.68
N PHE A 429 -4.45 -4.27 3.54
CA PHE A 429 -3.00 -4.44 3.40
C PHE A 429 -2.36 -3.18 2.86
N TYR A 430 -1.09 -2.97 3.17
CA TYR A 430 -0.35 -1.80 2.68
C TYR A 430 0.33 -2.07 1.33
N ASN A 431 -0.08 -1.33 0.30
CA ASN A 431 0.54 -1.36 -1.02
C ASN A 431 1.32 -0.05 -1.28
N PRO A 432 2.66 -0.06 -1.39
CA PRO A 432 3.47 1.16 -1.41
C PRO A 432 3.43 1.96 -2.73
N PHE A 433 2.82 1.44 -3.80
CA PHE A 433 2.51 2.23 -5.02
C PHE A 433 1.10 2.83 -4.99
N VAL A 434 0.19 2.26 -4.18
CA VAL A 434 -1.22 2.67 -4.12
C VAL A 434 -1.46 3.65 -2.97
N ASP A 435 -1.00 3.29 -1.77
CA ASP A 435 -1.37 3.91 -0.49
C ASP A 435 -0.36 4.96 -0.01
N GLU A 436 -0.86 6.06 0.55
CA GLU A 436 -0.02 7.18 1.02
C GLU A 436 0.63 6.95 2.39
N THR A 437 0.20 5.95 3.14
CA THR A 437 0.67 5.69 4.52
C THR A 437 0.49 4.22 4.84
N ASN A 438 1.49 3.62 5.49
CA ASN A 438 1.40 2.24 5.94
C ASN A 438 0.38 2.10 7.07
N VAL A 439 -0.63 1.23 6.87
CA VAL A 439 -1.71 1.01 7.84
C VAL A 439 -1.18 0.52 9.21
N ARG A 440 -0.01 -0.12 9.26
CA ARG A 440 0.63 -0.57 10.50
C ARG A 440 1.22 0.55 11.36
N ASP A 441 1.25 1.80 10.86
CA ASP A 441 1.59 2.98 11.66
C ASP A 441 0.46 3.37 12.63
N TYR A 442 -0.77 2.96 12.34
CA TYR A 442 -1.91 3.19 13.20
C TYR A 442 -1.85 2.28 14.43
N GLY A 443 -1.74 2.86 15.62
CA GLY A 443 -1.62 2.09 16.88
C GLY A 443 -2.80 1.19 17.21
N TRP A 444 -3.94 1.37 16.54
CA TRP A 444 -5.14 0.52 16.63
C TRP A 444 -5.18 -0.60 15.56
N TYR A 445 -4.29 -0.60 14.56
CA TYR A 445 -4.28 -1.62 13.53
C TYR A 445 -3.71 -2.94 14.08
N ALA A 446 -4.59 -3.88 14.35
CA ALA A 446 -4.25 -5.19 14.92
C ALA A 446 -5.08 -6.31 14.27
N PHE A 447 -5.06 -6.41 12.94
CA PHE A 447 -5.67 -7.53 12.23
C PHE A 447 -5.03 -8.85 12.68
N LYS A 448 -5.87 -9.80 13.07
CA LYS A 448 -5.52 -11.19 13.35
C LYS A 448 -6.33 -12.02 12.38
N GLY A 449 -5.68 -12.87 11.59
CA GLY A 449 -6.30 -13.45 10.40
C GLY A 449 -7.53 -14.29 10.67
N LEU A 450 -8.28 -14.52 9.58
CA LEU A 450 -9.49 -15.33 9.54
C LEU A 450 -9.27 -16.73 10.13
N ASP A 451 -10.24 -17.25 10.90
CA ASP A 451 -10.29 -18.70 11.17
C ASP A 451 -10.24 -19.48 9.84
N LYS A 452 -9.47 -20.59 9.83
CA LYS A 452 -9.11 -21.34 8.62
C LYS A 452 -10.32 -21.74 7.76
N GLN A 453 -10.56 -21.03 6.65
CA GLN A 453 -11.64 -21.32 5.70
C GLN A 453 -11.19 -22.14 4.47
N LYS A 454 -9.88 -22.21 4.20
CA LYS A 454 -9.28 -22.91 3.06
C LYS A 454 -8.41 -24.09 3.53
N GLN A 455 -8.22 -25.09 2.68
CA GLN A 455 -7.23 -26.15 2.90
C GLN A 455 -5.82 -25.59 2.59
N ASP A 456 -4.80 -26.05 3.31
CA ASP A 456 -3.46 -25.42 3.31
C ASP A 456 -2.82 -25.38 1.92
N TRP A 457 -3.01 -26.42 1.10
CA TRP A 457 -2.54 -26.44 -0.29
C TRP A 457 -3.21 -25.38 -1.19
N LYS A 458 -4.46 -24.97 -0.88
CA LYS A 458 -5.13 -23.87 -1.60
C LYS A 458 -4.55 -22.53 -1.19
N ILE A 459 -4.28 -22.35 0.10
CA ILE A 459 -3.61 -21.16 0.63
C ILE A 459 -2.21 -21.05 0.01
N LEU A 460 -1.40 -22.11 0.09
CA LEU A 460 -0.07 -22.19 -0.53
C LEU A 460 -0.09 -21.84 -2.02
N ARG A 461 -1.09 -22.34 -2.76
CA ARG A 461 -1.26 -22.00 -4.18
C ARG A 461 -1.61 -20.53 -4.40
N SER A 462 -2.54 -19.98 -3.63
CA SER A 462 -2.90 -18.56 -3.70
C SER A 462 -1.72 -17.66 -3.33
N ILE A 463 -0.99 -17.93 -2.24
CA ILE A 463 0.21 -17.15 -1.87
C ILE A 463 1.25 -17.16 -3.00
N LYS A 464 1.50 -18.31 -3.63
CA LYS A 464 2.42 -18.40 -4.78
C LYS A 464 1.89 -17.68 -6.03
N GLN A 465 0.59 -17.47 -6.14
CA GLN A 465 -0.02 -16.66 -7.19
C GLN A 465 0.13 -15.16 -6.88
N GLU A 466 -0.12 -14.73 -5.63
CA GLU A 466 0.09 -13.33 -5.22
C GLU A 466 1.55 -12.92 -5.37
N LEU A 467 2.50 -13.70 -4.85
CA LEU A 467 3.94 -13.47 -5.01
C LEU A 467 4.36 -13.43 -6.49
N TRP A 468 3.71 -14.22 -7.36
CA TRP A 468 3.97 -14.19 -8.80
C TRP A 468 3.42 -12.94 -9.49
N TRP A 469 2.22 -12.47 -9.16
CA TRP A 469 1.67 -11.25 -9.78
C TRP A 469 2.22 -9.97 -9.14
N SER A 470 2.75 -10.06 -7.93
CA SER A 470 3.41 -9.01 -7.19
C SER A 470 4.52 -8.34 -8.02
N PRO A 471 4.53 -7.00 -8.16
CA PRO A 471 5.67 -6.28 -8.66
C PRO A 471 6.78 -6.12 -7.61
N PHE A 472 6.45 -6.37 -6.34
CA PHE A 472 7.27 -6.03 -5.17
C PHE A 472 8.24 -7.14 -4.80
N VAL A 473 7.91 -8.39 -5.09
CA VAL A 473 8.67 -9.56 -4.65
C VAL A 473 9.16 -10.34 -5.87
N ASP A 474 10.43 -10.74 -5.85
CA ASP A 474 10.91 -11.81 -6.70
C ASP A 474 10.47 -13.15 -6.09
N GLU A 475 9.56 -13.85 -6.74
CA GLU A 475 9.04 -15.11 -6.21
C GLU A 475 10.09 -16.24 -6.17
N ASP A 476 11.19 -16.14 -6.94
CA ASP A 476 12.29 -17.13 -6.88
C ASP A 476 13.18 -16.92 -5.63
N GLN A 477 13.07 -15.76 -4.96
CA GLN A 477 13.74 -15.48 -3.68
C GLN A 477 12.97 -15.99 -2.46
N VAL A 478 11.68 -16.34 -2.60
CA VAL A 478 10.77 -16.64 -1.47
C VAL A 478 10.20 -18.06 -1.54
N ASN A 479 10.63 -18.90 -0.60
CA ASN A 479 10.03 -20.21 -0.35
C ASN A 479 8.84 -20.05 0.59
N VAL A 480 7.74 -20.75 0.28
CA VAL A 480 6.50 -20.72 1.05
C VAL A 480 6.12 -22.14 1.45
N GLU A 481 5.90 -22.32 2.76
CA GLU A 481 5.22 -23.47 3.33
C GLU A 481 3.92 -23.01 4.01
N VAL A 482 2.90 -23.87 4.08
CA VAL A 482 1.67 -23.58 4.82
C VAL A 482 1.27 -24.80 5.65
N ASP A 483 1.14 -24.62 6.95
CA ASP A 483 0.60 -25.60 7.90
C ASP A 483 -0.46 -24.94 8.78
N ASP A 484 -1.57 -25.63 8.98
CA ASP A 484 -2.79 -25.13 9.64
C ASP A 484 -3.18 -23.65 9.36
N GLY A 485 -3.11 -23.22 8.10
CA GLY A 485 -3.41 -21.85 7.66
C GLY A 485 -2.33 -20.81 8.00
N ARG A 486 -1.28 -21.17 8.72
CA ARG A 486 -0.09 -20.36 8.96
C ARG A 486 0.88 -20.54 7.79
N ALA A 487 1.27 -19.44 7.16
CA ALA A 487 2.31 -19.44 6.15
C ALA A 487 3.68 -19.21 6.81
N THR A 488 4.71 -19.91 6.34
CA THR A 488 6.10 -19.67 6.72
C THR A 488 6.88 -19.26 5.47
N LEU A 489 7.50 -18.09 5.51
CA LEU A 489 8.28 -17.51 4.40
C LEU A 489 9.77 -17.63 4.71
N THR A 490 10.55 -18.24 3.83
CA THR A 490 12.01 -18.41 3.99
C THR A 490 12.77 -18.16 2.70
N GLY A 491 13.98 -17.64 2.80
CA GLY A 491 14.74 -17.18 1.62
C GLY A 491 15.53 -15.90 1.91
N GLN A 492 15.86 -15.16 0.86
CA GLN A 492 16.64 -13.93 0.96
C GLN A 492 16.12 -12.88 -0.01
N VAL A 493 15.72 -11.72 0.49
CA VAL A 493 15.16 -10.59 -0.26
C VAL A 493 16.04 -9.34 -0.17
N ASP A 494 15.95 -8.44 -1.15
CA ASP A 494 16.93 -7.36 -1.32
C ASP A 494 16.66 -6.13 -0.44
N SER A 495 15.42 -5.93 0.01
CA SER A 495 15.05 -4.85 0.93
C SER A 495 13.97 -5.23 1.93
N MET A 496 13.80 -4.39 2.97
CA MET A 496 12.69 -4.55 3.92
C MET A 496 11.32 -4.37 3.24
N MET A 497 11.26 -3.58 2.16
CA MET A 497 10.03 -3.40 1.39
C MET A 497 9.58 -4.70 0.71
N GLU A 498 10.52 -5.49 0.19
CA GLU A 498 10.22 -6.81 -0.38
C GLU A 498 9.85 -7.82 0.73
N TYR A 499 10.48 -7.74 1.91
CA TYR A 499 10.13 -8.52 3.10
C TYR A 499 8.69 -8.24 3.58
N ASP A 500 8.33 -6.95 3.69
CA ASP A 500 6.99 -6.53 4.11
C ASP A 500 5.95 -6.91 3.06
N ALA A 501 6.22 -6.69 1.77
CA ALA A 501 5.32 -7.06 0.68
C ALA A 501 5.10 -8.57 0.58
N ALA A 502 6.13 -9.39 0.78
CA ALA A 502 5.97 -10.86 0.84
C ALA A 502 5.05 -11.29 1.99
N THR A 503 5.04 -10.54 3.10
CA THR A 503 4.10 -10.75 4.21
C THR A 503 2.67 -10.42 3.80
N GLU A 504 2.44 -9.29 3.11
CA GLU A 504 1.11 -8.91 2.63
C GLU A 504 0.59 -9.89 1.58
N ASN A 505 1.37 -10.23 0.56
CA ASN A 505 1.01 -11.21 -0.47
C ASN A 505 0.68 -12.60 0.13
N ALA A 506 1.31 -12.97 1.25
CA ALA A 506 0.96 -14.19 1.97
C ALA A 506 -0.41 -14.11 2.69
N LEU A 507 -0.76 -12.94 3.25
CA LEU A 507 -2.06 -12.72 3.87
C LEU A 507 -3.18 -12.56 2.83
N GLU A 508 -2.92 -11.89 1.70
CA GLU A 508 -3.80 -11.79 0.53
C GLU A 508 -4.14 -13.17 -0.05
N GLY A 509 -3.13 -14.04 -0.19
CA GLY A 509 -3.32 -15.44 -0.56
C GLY A 509 -4.17 -16.26 0.42
N GLY A 510 -4.49 -15.69 1.59
CA GLY A 510 -5.40 -16.24 2.59
C GLY A 510 -4.71 -16.94 3.75
N ALA A 511 -3.47 -16.59 4.08
CA ALA A 511 -2.85 -16.99 5.33
C ALA A 511 -3.59 -16.39 6.54
N VAL A 512 -3.76 -17.19 7.58
CA VAL A 512 -4.31 -16.79 8.88
C VAL A 512 -3.26 -16.03 9.70
N SER A 513 -1.99 -16.41 9.53
CA SER A 513 -0.83 -15.75 10.11
C SER A 513 0.39 -16.05 9.26
N VAL A 514 1.41 -15.19 9.32
CA VAL A 514 2.65 -15.34 8.58
C VAL A 514 3.81 -15.31 9.56
N ASP A 515 4.58 -16.39 9.59
CA ASP A 515 5.92 -16.40 10.20
C ASP A 515 6.92 -16.06 9.08
N ASN A 516 7.36 -14.81 9.06
CA ASN A 516 8.29 -14.34 8.05
C ASN A 516 9.74 -14.47 8.56
N ASP A 517 10.43 -15.51 8.09
CA ASP A 517 11.83 -15.83 8.37
C ASP A 517 12.74 -15.44 7.18
N LEU A 518 12.30 -14.53 6.30
CA LEU A 518 13.10 -14.02 5.18
C LEU A 518 14.30 -13.20 5.67
N VAL A 519 15.45 -13.43 5.04
CA VAL A 519 16.67 -12.68 5.32
C VAL A 519 16.75 -11.46 4.39
N VAL A 520 16.76 -10.25 4.94
CA VAL A 520 17.05 -9.05 4.14
C VAL A 520 18.56 -8.95 3.90
N SER A 521 18.98 -8.96 2.63
CA SER A 521 20.38 -8.92 2.15
C SER A 521 21.26 -7.88 2.86
N ASN A 522 20.66 -6.78 3.33
CA ASN A 522 21.32 -5.61 3.91
C ASN A 522 21.39 -5.57 5.45
N LEU A 523 20.86 -6.57 6.17
CA LEU A 523 20.79 -6.54 7.65
C LEU A 523 21.63 -7.61 8.34
N THR A 524 22.14 -8.61 7.62
CA THR A 524 22.99 -9.65 8.21
C THR A 524 24.43 -9.18 8.36
N HIS A 525 24.88 -9.07 9.62
CA HIS A 525 26.30 -8.91 9.94
C HIS A 525 27.15 -10.03 9.30
N PRO A 526 28.39 -9.75 8.86
CA PRO A 526 29.37 -10.81 8.69
C PRO A 526 29.53 -11.53 10.04
N LYS A 527 29.50 -12.86 10.04
CA LYS A 527 29.74 -13.67 11.24
C LYS A 527 31.05 -13.21 11.89
N LYS A 528 31.02 -12.93 13.20
CA LYS A 528 32.26 -12.75 13.97
C LYS A 528 33.09 -14.03 13.88
N ASN A 529 34.27 -13.91 13.29
CA ASN A 529 35.37 -14.86 13.46
C ASN A 529 36.13 -14.51 14.75
#